data_AF-A0A941DF26-F1
#
_entry.id   AF-A0A941DF26-F1
#
_cell.length_a   1.000
_cell.length_b   1.000
_cell.length_c   1.000
_cell.angle_alpha   90.00
_cell.angle_beta   90.00
_cell.angle_gamma   90.00
#
_symmetry.space_group_name_H-M   'P 1'
#
loop_
_entity.id
_entity.type
_entity.pdbx_description
1 polymer ?
#
loop_
_entity_poly.entity_id
_entity_poly.type
_entity_poly.pdbx_seq_one_letter_code
_entity_poly.pdbx_strand_id
1 'polypeptide(L)' 'MTIVFYEFTQQPRYWVAHDEDGYWLVPAREQGWHDRLPFVGHATNLIPLIDFDGIDLGLPALS' A
#
# COMPACT_ATOMS: atom_id res chain seq x y z
N MET A 1 -12.90 -8.18 3.49
CA MET A 1 -11.95 -7.56 2.53
C MET A 1 -10.54 -7.84 3.02
N THR A 2 -9.63 -8.32 2.16
CA THR A 2 -8.22 -8.59 2.54
C THR A 2 -7.33 -7.68 1.72
N ILE A 3 -6.47 -6.91 2.38
CA ILE A 3 -5.51 -6.01 1.72
C ILE A 3 -4.10 -6.54 2.00
N VAL A 4 -3.32 -6.76 0.95
CA VAL A 4 -1.91 -7.17 1.04
C VAL A 4 -1.04 -5.99 0.63
N PHE A 5 -0.03 -5.67 1.45
CA PHE A 5 0.92 -4.61 1.15
C PHE A 5 2.26 -5.17 0.71
N TYR A 6 2.96 -4.40 -0.13
CA TYR A 6 4.27 -4.72 -0.64
C TYR A 6 5.20 -3.50 -0.57
N GLU A 7 6.48 -3.75 -0.37
CA GLU A 7 7.50 -2.71 -0.42
C GLU A 7 7.59 -2.06 -1.80
N PHE A 8 7.68 -0.72 -1.82
CA PHE A 8 7.97 0.04 -3.03
C PHE A 8 9.02 1.12 -2.72
N THR A 9 10.28 0.81 -3.02
CA THR A 9 11.45 1.56 -2.52
C THR A 9 11.79 2.83 -3.31
N GLN A 10 10.92 3.30 -4.19
CA GLN A 10 11.12 4.56 -4.91
C GLN A 10 10.89 5.77 -3.98
N GLN A 11 11.53 6.90 -4.28
CA GLN A 11 11.30 8.17 -3.58
C GLN A 11 10.35 9.08 -4.37
N PRO A 12 9.35 9.73 -3.73
CA PRO A 12 9.02 9.63 -2.30
C PRO A 12 8.48 8.25 -1.92
N ARG A 13 8.59 7.87 -0.63
CA ARG A 13 8.28 6.51 -0.16
C ARG A 13 6.81 6.16 -0.36
N TYR A 14 6.54 5.08 -1.09
CA TYR A 14 5.21 4.47 -1.22
C TYR A 14 5.25 3.00 -0.84
N TRP A 15 4.07 2.43 -0.67
CA TRP A 15 3.82 0.99 -0.69
C TRP A 15 2.88 0.66 -1.83
N VAL A 16 2.91 -0.59 -2.28
CA VAL A 16 1.87 -1.11 -3.17
C VAL A 16 0.88 -1.90 -2.33
N ALA A 17 -0.40 -1.59 -2.42
CA ALA A 17 -1.47 -2.40 -1.84
C ALA A 17 -2.18 -3.20 -2.94
N HIS A 18 -2.67 -4.37 -2.60
CA HIS A 18 -3.50 -5.22 -3.44
C HIS A 18 -4.73 -5.67 -2.67
N ASP A 19 -5.89 -5.41 -3.22
CA ASP A 19 -7.20 -5.89 -2.75
C ASP A 19 -8.00 -6.48 -3.93
N GLU A 20 -9.29 -6.76 -3.71
CA GLU A 20 -10.16 -7.35 -4.74
C GLU A 20 -10.43 -6.41 -5.94
N ASP A 21 -10.23 -5.10 -5.76
CA ASP A 21 -10.47 -4.09 -6.79
C ASP A 21 -9.22 -3.79 -7.63
N GLY A 22 -8.04 -4.19 -7.16
CA GLY A 22 -6.79 -4.13 -7.92
C GLY A 22 -5.59 -3.68 -7.09
N TYR A 23 -4.68 -2.94 -7.75
CA TYR A 23 -3.43 -2.48 -7.16
C TYR A 23 -3.42 -0.97 -6.96
N TRP A 24 -2.85 -0.55 -5.82
CA TRP A 24 -2.84 0.83 -5.38
C TRP A 24 -1.45 1.26 -4.95
N LEU A 25 -1.05 2.47 -5.31
CA LEU A 25 0.11 3.15 -4.77
C LEU A 25 -0.33 3.94 -3.54
N VAL A 26 0.21 3.59 -2.37
CA VAL A 26 -0.18 4.15 -1.08
C VAL A 26 0.99 4.94 -0.49
N PRO A 27 0.85 6.26 -0.24
CA PRO A 27 1.87 7.03 0.46
C PRO A 27 2.20 6.41 1.83
N ALA A 28 3.49 6.21 2.11
CA ALA A 28 3.94 5.68 3.41
C ALA A 28 3.96 6.79 4.48
N ARG A 29 2.77 7.26 4.86
CA ARG A 29 2.53 8.27 5.90
C ARG A 29 1.17 8.07 6.54
N GLU A 30 0.93 8.78 7.64
CA GLU A 30 -0.36 8.84 8.32
C GLU A 30 -1.50 9.11 7.33
N GLN A 31 -2.56 8.29 7.45
CA GLN A 31 -3.76 8.36 6.62
C GLN A 31 -3.52 8.17 5.11
N GLY A 32 -2.38 7.60 4.73
CA GLY A 32 -1.96 7.46 3.33
C GLY A 32 -2.95 6.66 2.47
N TRP A 33 -3.74 5.76 3.06
CA TRP A 33 -4.76 4.99 2.32
C TRP A 33 -5.80 5.88 1.62
N HIS A 34 -6.15 7.02 2.22
CA HIS A 34 -7.12 7.97 1.67
C HIS A 34 -6.61 8.69 0.42
N ASP A 35 -5.29 8.78 0.28
CA ASP A 35 -4.60 9.46 -0.82
C ASP A 35 -4.04 8.48 -1.85
N ARG A 36 -4.49 7.21 -1.82
CA ARG A 36 -3.99 6.16 -2.72
C ARG A 36 -4.37 6.45 -4.17
N LEU A 37 -3.47 6.06 -5.07
CA LEU A 37 -3.65 6.18 -6.52
C LEU A 37 -3.65 4.79 -7.15
N PRO A 38 -4.33 4.57 -8.29
CA PRO A 38 -4.19 3.33 -9.04
C PRO A 38 -2.73 3.07 -9.39
N PHE A 39 -2.23 1.88 -9.08
CA PHE A 39 -0.89 1.46 -9.47
C PHE A 39 -0.95 0.80 -10.85
N VAL A 40 -0.45 1.52 -11.87
CA VAL A 40 -0.34 1.03 -13.24
C VAL A 40 1.14 0.92 -13.60
N GLY A 41 1.68 -0.29 -13.53
CA GLY A 41 3.10 -0.54 -13.83
C GLY A 41 3.50 -2.01 -13.66
N HIS A 42 4.76 -2.29 -13.98
CA HIS A 42 5.38 -3.59 -13.74
C HIS A 42 6.32 -3.49 -12.54
N ALA A 43 6.04 -4.27 -11.49
CA ALA A 43 6.97 -4.50 -10.38
C ALA A 43 7.42 -5.97 -10.42
N THR A 44 8.71 -6.21 -10.61
CA THR A 44 9.25 -7.56 -10.81
C THR A 44 9.53 -8.31 -9.51
N ASN A 45 9.58 -7.63 -8.36
CA ASN A 45 9.90 -8.21 -7.05
C ASN A 45 9.12 -7.49 -5.94
N LEU A 46 7.80 -7.70 -5.87
CA LEU A 46 6.99 -7.20 -4.77
C LEU A 46 7.22 -8.07 -3.52
N ILE A 47 7.85 -7.48 -2.51
CA ILE A 47 8.10 -8.14 -1.22
C ILE A 47 6.95 -7.79 -0.28
N PRO A 48 6.20 -8.77 0.26
CA PRO A 48 5.11 -8.49 1.20
C PRO A 48 5.62 -7.74 2.43
N LEU A 49 4.90 -6.69 2.79
CA LEU A 49 5.15 -5.89 3.98
C LEU A 49 4.60 -6.63 5.20
N ILE A 50 5.39 -6.74 6.28
CA ILE A 50 4.98 -7.40 7.53
C ILE A 50 4.46 -6.42 8.59
N ASP A 51 4.86 -5.15 8.51
CA ASP A 51 4.41 -4.06 9.38
C ASP A 51 4.56 -2.71 8.65
N PHE A 52 3.88 -1.67 9.17
CA PHE A 52 3.88 -0.32 8.58
C PHE A 52 4.85 0.65 9.26
N ASP A 53 5.92 0.17 9.91
CA ASP A 53 6.83 0.99 10.70
C ASP A 53 6.12 1.88 11.75
N GLY A 54 4.99 1.41 12.29
CA GLY A 54 4.16 2.17 13.24
C GLY A 54 3.27 3.26 12.64
N ILE A 55 3.18 3.37 11.30
CA ILE A 55 2.29 4.30 10.61
C ILE A 55 0.85 3.79 10.63
N ASP A 56 -0.10 4.64 11.06
CA ASP A 56 -1.52 4.37 10.85
C ASP A 56 -1.95 4.85 9.46
N LEU A 57 -2.14 3.89 8.56
CA LEU A 57 -2.55 4.17 7.18
C LEU A 57 -3.99 4.65 7.04
N GLY A 58 -4.84 4.54 8.07
CA GLY A 58 -6.27 4.82 7.94
C GLY A 58 -7.00 3.74 7.13
N LEU A 59 -6.65 2.47 7.33
CA LEU A 59 -7.30 1.37 6.62
C LEU A 59 -8.77 1.23 7.04
N PRO A 60 -9.67 0.83 6.12
CA PRO A 60 -11.04 0.51 6.48
C PRO A 60 -11.04 -0.62 7.50
N ALA A 61 -11.93 -0.54 8.49
CA ALA A 61 -12.11 -1.61 9.46
C ALA A 61 -12.41 -2.91 8.72
N LEU A 62 -11.66 -3.97 9.03
CA LEU A 62 -11.94 -5.31 8.54
C LEU A 62 -13.26 -5.75 9.20
N SER A 63 -14.35 -5.63 8.45
CA SER A 63 -15.67 -6.15 8.81
C SER A 63 -15.74 -7.66 8.66
#